data_AF-A0A0G0UIT7-F1
#
_entry.id   AF-A0A0G0UIT7-F1
#
_cell.length_a   1.000
_cell.length_b   1.000
_cell.length_c   1.000
_cell.angle_alpha   90.00
_cell.angle_beta   90.00
_cell.angle_gamma   90.00
#
_symmetry.space_group_name_H-M   'P 1'
#
loop_
_entity.id
_entity.type
_entity.pdbx_description
1 polymer ?
#
loop_
_entity_poly.entity_id
_entity_poly.type
_entity_poly.pdbx_seq_one_letter_code
_entity_poly.pdbx_strand_id
1 'polypeptide(L)'
;MKICLITPPSGFLMDERVFPNLGILKVASSLLARPGIRVDKIDCSGVVNYPDVISDYCLNGCPDAFGITATTPQLPAVSKILKIIKNLKPSAKTILGGPHVTLVNAARKREEGRNIKGRASRAFESLSGMADVLVAGDGEEAIFLALQPNAPNLIDADNPGDLSLWLTNQKLEELPFPARQLLDLSSYRYSIDGISATSLIAQLGCPYPCGFCGGRESPAFRRVRTRSSDHVVAEIIYLHENYGYQAFMLYDDELNVNPNILELMRKLREAQDNLRVEFRLRGFIKANLFKDEQADAMYQAGFRWILVGFESGSPRILTNINKRSTLEENTRCVEIARRHNLKVKALMSLGHPGESAETIRQTEDWLLRIKPDDFDATIITEFPGTPYYDYSEPVPGQPGTWVYTYIRTGERTGDRLFSQEIDYGEIANYYKGNPFETEGYRAYVWTDFLSAEELVAHRNDLEFRVRSSLKIPFPSSNAAQRYEHSMGQMSFPANILRSSSVARV
;
A
#
# COMPACT_ATOMS: atom_id res chain seq x y z
N MET A 1 -4.74 16.24 26.04
CA MET A 1 -5.62 15.69 24.98
C MET A 1 -5.26 14.23 24.78
N LYS A 2 -6.26 13.34 24.67
CA LYS A 2 -6.09 11.91 24.40
C LYS A 2 -6.62 11.58 23.00
N ILE A 3 -5.77 11.01 22.16
CA ILE A 3 -6.11 10.64 20.77
C ILE A 3 -5.99 9.12 20.62
N CYS A 4 -6.98 8.49 20.00
CA CYS A 4 -6.92 7.08 19.64
C CYS A 4 -6.63 6.94 18.14
N LEU A 5 -5.54 6.29 17.78
CA LEU A 5 -5.21 5.96 16.39
C LEU A 5 -5.57 4.50 16.11
N ILE A 6 -6.28 4.24 15.01
CA ILE A 6 -6.80 2.91 14.67
C ILE A 6 -6.22 2.45 13.33
N THR A 7 -5.63 1.25 13.32
CA THR A 7 -5.38 0.49 12.09
C THR A 7 -6.54 -0.48 11.91
N PRO A 8 -7.40 -0.31 10.89
CA PRO A 8 -8.46 -1.28 10.58
C PRO A 8 -7.87 -2.61 10.09
N PRO A 9 -8.60 -3.73 10.26
CA PRO A 9 -8.24 -4.97 9.60
C PRO A 9 -8.27 -4.80 8.07
N SER A 10 -7.52 -5.63 7.38
CA SER A 10 -7.42 -5.59 5.92
C SER A 10 -7.60 -6.99 5.34
N GLY A 11 -8.84 -7.35 5.03
CA GLY A 11 -9.18 -8.64 4.42
C GLY A 11 -8.55 -8.90 3.04
N PHE A 12 -7.80 -7.92 2.52
CA PHE A 12 -6.93 -8.03 1.35
C PHE A 12 -5.68 -8.88 1.60
N LEU A 13 -5.12 -8.84 2.82
CA LEU A 13 -3.89 -9.53 3.13
C LEU A 13 -4.22 -10.97 3.57
N MET A 14 -3.52 -11.95 2.99
CA MET A 14 -3.61 -13.35 3.45
C MET A 14 -3.16 -13.51 4.91
N ASP A 15 -2.29 -12.61 5.35
CA ASP A 15 -1.96 -12.40 6.76
C ASP A 15 -1.91 -10.88 7.01
N GLU A 16 -2.84 -10.38 7.83
CA GLU A 16 -2.97 -8.96 8.10
C GLU A 16 -1.86 -8.41 9.02
N ARG A 17 -1.09 -9.30 9.66
CA ARG A 17 0.03 -8.96 10.55
C ARG A 17 1.39 -9.25 9.91
N VAL A 18 1.52 -8.99 8.62
CA VAL A 18 2.82 -9.07 7.92
C VAL A 18 3.68 -7.85 8.24
N PHE A 19 3.15 -6.63 8.10
CA PHE A 19 3.91 -5.39 8.34
C PHE A 19 3.11 -4.34 9.10
N PRO A 20 3.77 -3.55 9.97
CA PRO A 20 3.15 -2.40 10.60
C PRO A 20 2.82 -1.32 9.58
N ASN A 21 1.69 -0.64 9.78
CA ASN A 21 1.25 0.46 8.91
C ASN A 21 2.04 1.75 9.22
N LEU A 22 3.12 2.01 8.47
CA LEU A 22 4.09 3.05 8.81
C LEU A 22 3.50 4.47 8.76
N GLY A 23 2.56 4.75 7.85
CA GLY A 23 1.99 6.10 7.70
C GLY A 23 1.31 6.60 8.98
N ILE A 24 0.41 5.80 9.56
CA ILE A 24 -0.25 6.17 10.82
C ILE A 24 0.71 6.19 12.02
N LEU A 25 1.79 5.40 11.99
CA LEU A 25 2.82 5.45 13.02
C LEU A 25 3.70 6.72 12.92
N LYS A 26 3.91 7.27 11.71
CA LYS A 26 4.56 8.57 11.55
C LYS A 26 3.68 9.69 12.10
N VAL A 27 2.37 9.66 11.80
CA VAL A 27 1.40 10.58 12.43
C VAL A 27 1.44 10.47 13.95
N ALA A 28 1.48 9.24 14.49
CA ALA A 28 1.61 9.01 15.92
C ALA A 28 2.90 9.63 16.49
N SER A 29 4.01 9.56 15.75
CA SER A 29 5.30 10.14 16.15
C SER A 29 5.23 11.65 16.26
N SER A 30 4.60 12.30 15.27
CA SER A 30 4.34 13.75 15.31
C SER A 30 3.49 14.13 16.52
N LEU A 31 2.42 13.38 16.81
CA LEU A 31 1.57 13.61 17.98
C LEU A 31 2.36 13.48 19.29
N LEU A 32 3.20 12.44 19.42
CA LEU A 32 4.02 12.20 20.60
C LEU A 32 5.12 13.26 20.81
N ALA A 33 5.58 13.90 19.74
CA ALA A 33 6.54 15.00 19.82
C ALA A 33 5.92 16.28 20.44
N ARG A 34 4.59 16.39 20.54
CA ARG A 34 3.92 17.55 21.14
C ARG A 34 3.54 17.28 22.61
N PRO A 35 3.97 18.14 23.56
CA PRO A 35 3.60 18.01 24.97
C PRO A 35 2.09 18.01 25.18
N GLY A 36 1.62 17.22 26.16
CA GLY A 36 0.21 17.18 26.56
C GLY A 36 -0.71 16.34 25.66
N ILE A 37 -0.16 15.67 24.64
CA ILE A 37 -0.87 14.68 23.82
C ILE A 37 -0.55 13.27 24.31
N ARG A 38 -1.59 12.49 24.61
CA ARG A 38 -1.52 11.05 24.84
C ARG A 38 -2.07 10.33 23.62
N VAL A 39 -1.35 9.30 23.16
CA VAL A 39 -1.78 8.47 22.03
C VAL A 39 -2.07 7.06 22.51
N ASP A 40 -3.28 6.60 22.25
CA ASP A 40 -3.63 5.18 22.28
C ASP A 40 -3.59 4.66 20.83
N LYS A 41 -3.03 3.48 20.63
CA LYS A 41 -2.95 2.82 19.32
C LYS A 41 -3.70 1.51 19.38
N ILE A 42 -4.81 1.44 18.64
CA ILE A 42 -5.54 0.19 18.41
C ILE A 42 -5.11 -0.39 17.07
N ASP A 43 -4.72 -1.65 17.07
CA ASP A 43 -4.36 -2.40 15.88
C ASP A 43 -5.30 -3.60 15.71
N CYS A 44 -6.29 -3.43 14.84
CA CYS A 44 -7.30 -4.45 14.56
C CYS A 44 -6.84 -5.47 13.51
N SER A 45 -5.62 -5.35 12.96
CA SER A 45 -5.11 -6.34 11.99
C SER A 45 -5.18 -7.75 12.56
N GLY A 46 -5.79 -8.66 11.80
CA GLY A 46 -5.90 -10.09 12.15
C GLY A 46 -6.86 -10.38 13.30
N VAL A 47 -7.74 -9.43 13.66
CA VAL A 47 -8.79 -9.61 14.68
C VAL A 47 -10.14 -9.73 14.00
N VAL A 48 -10.75 -10.92 14.02
CA VAL A 48 -12.02 -11.19 13.31
C VAL A 48 -13.18 -10.36 13.87
N ASN A 49 -13.29 -10.31 15.19
CA ASN A 49 -14.33 -9.56 15.90
C ASN A 49 -13.84 -8.17 16.34
N TYR A 50 -13.10 -7.48 15.48
CA TYR A 50 -12.69 -6.09 15.71
C TYR A 50 -13.83 -5.12 16.08
N PRO A 51 -15.11 -5.29 15.69
CA PRO A 51 -16.19 -4.43 16.19
C PRO A 51 -16.34 -4.46 17.72
N ASP A 52 -16.10 -5.61 18.34
CA ASP A 52 -16.17 -5.78 19.79
C ASP A 52 -15.03 -5.00 20.46
N VAL A 53 -13.81 -5.08 19.90
CA VAL A 53 -12.65 -4.32 20.39
C VAL A 53 -12.93 -2.81 20.39
N ILE A 54 -13.50 -2.29 19.31
CA ILE A 54 -13.84 -0.85 19.21
C ILE A 54 -14.95 -0.51 20.20
N SER A 55 -15.98 -1.34 20.32
CA SER A 55 -17.09 -1.12 21.25
C SER A 55 -16.60 -1.08 22.69
N ASP A 56 -15.80 -2.05 23.11
CA ASP A 56 -15.21 -2.12 24.45
C ASP A 56 -14.31 -0.91 24.73
N TYR A 57 -13.48 -0.50 23.77
CA TYR A 57 -12.61 0.66 23.95
C TYR A 57 -13.43 1.95 24.03
N CYS A 58 -14.50 2.09 23.24
CA CYS A 58 -15.40 3.22 23.34
C CYS A 58 -16.12 3.23 24.70
N LEU A 59 -16.65 2.11 25.19
CA LEU A 59 -17.38 2.08 26.46
C LEU A 59 -16.49 2.43 27.67
N ASN A 60 -15.20 2.05 27.63
CA ASN A 60 -14.29 2.21 28.77
C ASN A 60 -13.30 3.38 28.62
N GLY A 61 -13.07 3.84 27.40
CA GLY A 61 -12.13 4.92 27.08
C GLY A 61 -12.81 6.29 26.95
N CYS A 62 -12.04 7.34 27.22
CA CYS A 62 -12.44 8.73 26.95
C CYS A 62 -11.43 9.44 26.04
N PRO A 63 -11.27 9.02 24.77
CA PRO A 63 -10.49 9.78 23.79
C PRO A 63 -11.25 11.04 23.36
N ASP A 64 -10.51 12.13 23.15
CA ASP A 64 -11.03 13.39 22.58
C ASP A 64 -11.23 13.27 21.05
N ALA A 65 -10.41 12.45 20.40
CA ALA A 65 -10.48 12.21 18.96
C ALA A 65 -10.03 10.79 18.57
N PHE A 66 -10.54 10.32 17.43
CA PHE A 66 -10.16 9.09 16.77
C PHE A 66 -9.55 9.40 15.39
N GLY A 67 -8.33 8.94 15.14
CA GLY A 67 -7.69 8.97 13.82
C GLY A 67 -7.64 7.58 13.20
N ILE A 68 -8.16 7.44 11.99
CA ILE A 68 -8.22 6.16 11.27
C ILE A 68 -7.48 6.29 9.95
N THR A 69 -6.63 5.31 9.63
CA THR A 69 -5.99 5.20 8.30
C THR A 69 -6.74 4.21 7.42
N ALA A 70 -6.82 4.49 6.12
CA ALA A 70 -7.53 3.64 5.18
C ALA A 70 -6.81 3.50 3.83
N THR A 71 -6.47 2.26 3.48
CA THR A 71 -6.32 1.82 2.08
C THR A 71 -7.68 1.39 1.51
N THR A 72 -7.84 1.31 0.19
CA THR A 72 -9.13 0.98 -0.44
C THR A 72 -9.78 -0.32 0.10
N PRO A 73 -9.05 -1.42 0.32
CA PRO A 73 -9.63 -2.65 0.86
C PRO A 73 -10.05 -2.59 2.33
N GLN A 74 -9.62 -1.57 3.07
CA GLN A 74 -9.98 -1.41 4.48
C GLN A 74 -11.31 -0.66 4.66
N LEU A 75 -11.88 -0.07 3.60
CA LEU A 75 -13.07 0.78 3.69
C LEU A 75 -14.29 0.08 4.29
N PRO A 76 -14.58 -1.21 4.03
CA PRO A 76 -15.70 -1.88 4.68
C PRO A 76 -15.54 -1.97 6.20
N ALA A 77 -14.32 -2.18 6.68
CA ALA A 77 -14.04 -2.18 8.11
C ALA A 77 -14.09 -0.77 8.70
N VAL A 78 -13.52 0.22 8.01
CA VAL A 78 -13.57 1.64 8.40
C VAL A 78 -15.01 2.12 8.58
N SER A 79 -15.91 1.80 7.64
CA SER A 79 -17.34 2.16 7.71
C SER A 79 -17.99 1.62 8.99
N LYS A 80 -17.71 0.35 9.35
CA LYS A 80 -18.23 -0.26 10.59
C LYS A 80 -17.62 0.39 11.84
N ILE A 81 -16.31 0.63 11.86
CA ILE A 81 -15.61 1.26 12.99
C ILE A 81 -16.15 2.67 13.25
N LEU A 82 -16.29 3.50 12.21
CA LEU A 82 -16.79 4.87 12.34
C LEU A 82 -18.25 4.90 12.81
N LYS A 83 -19.11 3.97 12.35
CA LYS A 83 -20.49 3.84 12.85
C LYS A 83 -20.52 3.53 14.35
N ILE A 84 -19.67 2.61 14.83
CA ILE A 84 -19.59 2.27 16.26
C ILE A 84 -19.13 3.48 17.07
N ILE A 85 -18.08 4.17 16.62
CA ILE A 85 -17.54 5.36 17.31
C ILE A 85 -18.60 6.46 17.38
N LYS A 86 -19.27 6.79 16.28
CA LYS A 86 -20.33 7.81 16.25
C LYS A 86 -21.49 7.48 17.19
N ASN A 87 -21.85 6.20 17.31
CA ASN A 87 -22.93 5.76 18.19
C ASN A 87 -22.54 5.80 19.68
N LEU A 88 -21.33 5.37 20.04
CA LEU A 88 -20.89 5.23 21.44
C LEU A 88 -20.16 6.47 21.99
N LYS A 89 -19.56 7.29 21.12
CA LYS A 89 -18.79 8.50 21.44
C LYS A 89 -19.09 9.64 20.46
N PRO A 90 -20.35 10.11 20.36
CA PRO A 90 -20.74 11.16 19.42
C PRO A 90 -20.04 12.51 19.64
N SER A 91 -19.48 12.76 20.83
CA SER A 91 -18.72 13.98 21.13
C SER A 91 -17.24 13.91 20.71
N ALA A 92 -16.72 12.72 20.42
CA ALA A 92 -15.32 12.55 20.03
C ALA A 92 -15.17 12.82 18.53
N LYS A 93 -14.16 13.61 18.16
CA LYS A 93 -13.90 13.95 16.77
C LYS A 93 -13.38 12.74 15.99
N THR A 94 -13.91 12.47 14.81
CA THR A 94 -13.46 11.41 13.91
C THR A 94 -12.67 11.98 12.73
N ILE A 95 -11.46 11.48 12.52
CA ILE A 95 -10.53 11.91 11.48
C ILE A 95 -10.19 10.69 10.63
N LEU A 96 -10.44 10.75 9.34
CA LEU A 96 -10.13 9.70 8.38
C LEU A 96 -9.05 10.17 7.41
N GLY A 97 -7.97 9.42 7.30
CA GLY A 97 -6.88 9.72 6.38
C GLY A 97 -6.29 8.48 5.71
N GLY A 98 -5.14 8.66 5.08
CA GLY A 98 -4.41 7.60 4.40
C GLY A 98 -4.67 7.54 2.89
N PRO A 99 -4.18 6.48 2.22
CA PRO A 99 -4.13 6.43 0.77
C PRO A 99 -5.50 6.59 0.09
N HIS A 100 -6.56 5.92 0.56
CA HIS A 100 -7.84 5.97 -0.14
C HIS A 100 -8.46 7.39 -0.18
N VAL A 101 -8.38 8.12 0.94
CA VAL A 101 -8.86 9.52 1.01
C VAL A 101 -8.08 10.40 0.03
N THR A 102 -6.76 10.21 -0.02
CA THR A 102 -5.86 10.93 -0.92
C THR A 102 -6.22 10.67 -2.39
N LEU A 103 -6.40 9.40 -2.75
CA LEU A 103 -6.77 8.95 -4.07
C LEU A 103 -8.12 9.49 -4.55
N VAL A 104 -9.14 9.41 -3.70
CA VAL A 104 -10.47 9.94 -4.00
C VAL A 104 -10.44 11.46 -4.15
N ASN A 105 -9.70 12.16 -3.29
CA ASN A 105 -9.56 13.61 -3.39
C ASN A 105 -8.84 14.05 -4.68
N ALA A 106 -7.78 13.33 -5.10
CA ALA A 106 -7.10 13.57 -6.36
C ALA A 106 -8.04 13.41 -7.57
N ALA A 107 -8.81 12.31 -7.60
CA ALA A 107 -9.80 12.06 -8.64
C ALA A 107 -10.93 13.12 -8.64
N ARG A 108 -11.39 13.56 -7.46
CA ARG A 108 -12.40 14.62 -7.32
C ARG A 108 -11.91 15.95 -7.90
N LYS A 109 -10.71 16.40 -7.52
CA LYS A 109 -10.12 17.67 -8.03
C LYS A 109 -10.08 17.69 -9.56
N ARG A 110 -9.83 16.55 -10.18
CA ARG A 110 -9.84 16.40 -11.62
C ARG A 110 -11.25 16.56 -12.21
N GLU A 111 -12.26 15.94 -11.62
CA GLU A 111 -13.66 16.14 -12.02
C GLU A 111 -14.05 17.63 -11.90
N GLU A 112 -13.67 18.28 -10.80
CA GLU A 112 -13.90 19.71 -10.58
C GLU A 112 -13.21 20.60 -11.61
N GLY A 113 -11.94 20.32 -11.94
CA GLY A 113 -11.21 21.03 -12.99
C GLY A 113 -11.85 20.90 -14.38
N ARG A 114 -12.75 19.92 -14.57
CA ARG A 114 -13.53 19.72 -15.79
C ARG A 114 -14.99 20.19 -15.66
N ASN A 115 -15.40 20.76 -14.53
CA ASN A 115 -16.79 21.06 -14.19
C ASN A 115 -17.73 19.85 -14.30
N ILE A 116 -17.25 18.66 -13.90
CA ILE A 116 -18.00 17.41 -13.86
C ILE A 116 -18.26 17.05 -12.39
N LYS A 117 -19.46 16.54 -12.08
CA LYS A 117 -19.77 15.90 -10.79
C LYS A 117 -19.98 14.40 -11.03
N GLY A 118 -18.90 13.63 -11.01
CA GLY A 118 -18.86 12.23 -11.43
C GLY A 118 -18.76 11.23 -10.28
N ARG A 119 -18.16 10.07 -10.57
CA ARG A 119 -18.02 8.98 -9.60
C ARG A 119 -17.04 9.31 -8.47
N ALA A 120 -16.00 10.10 -8.72
CA ALA A 120 -15.08 10.53 -7.67
C ALA A 120 -15.75 11.52 -6.69
N SER A 121 -16.58 12.43 -7.20
CA SER A 121 -17.37 13.35 -6.37
C SER A 121 -18.31 12.60 -5.43
N ARG A 122 -19.02 11.57 -5.93
CA ARG A 122 -19.89 10.72 -5.09
C ARG A 122 -19.10 9.92 -4.05
N ALA A 123 -17.96 9.35 -4.44
CA ALA A 123 -17.08 8.65 -3.51
C ALA A 123 -16.59 9.59 -2.39
N PHE A 124 -16.24 10.83 -2.74
CA PHE A 124 -15.86 11.84 -1.75
C PHE A 124 -17.02 12.21 -0.80
N GLU A 125 -18.23 12.42 -1.33
CA GLU A 125 -19.43 12.68 -0.51
C GLU A 125 -19.70 11.55 0.48
N SER A 126 -19.51 10.30 0.06
CA SER A 126 -19.62 9.12 0.92
C SER A 126 -18.59 9.17 2.07
N LEU A 127 -17.32 9.45 1.77
CA LEU A 127 -16.28 9.60 2.79
C LEU A 127 -16.57 10.75 3.76
N SER A 128 -17.00 11.91 3.24
CA SER A 128 -17.36 13.08 4.05
C SER A 128 -18.56 12.80 4.97
N GLY A 129 -19.46 11.89 4.59
CA GLY A 129 -20.53 11.42 5.47
C GLY A 129 -20.04 10.48 6.59
N MET A 130 -18.90 9.80 6.40
CA MET A 130 -18.39 8.80 7.34
C MET A 130 -17.57 9.39 8.49
N ALA A 131 -16.84 10.49 8.29
CA ALA A 131 -15.97 11.10 9.31
C ALA A 131 -16.14 12.64 9.37
N ASP A 132 -15.78 13.25 10.50
CA ASP A 132 -15.92 14.70 10.68
C ASP A 132 -14.89 15.48 9.86
N VAL A 133 -13.67 14.94 9.77
CA VAL A 133 -12.55 15.51 9.01
C VAL A 133 -11.88 14.44 8.15
N LEU A 134 -11.66 14.76 6.89
CA LEU A 134 -10.85 13.99 5.95
C LEU A 134 -9.45 14.61 5.82
N VAL A 135 -8.42 13.78 5.82
CA VAL A 135 -7.03 14.18 5.55
C VAL A 135 -6.53 13.48 4.29
N ALA A 136 -6.32 14.25 3.23
CA ALA A 136 -5.72 13.79 1.98
C ALA A 136 -4.24 14.20 1.92
N GLY A 137 -3.34 13.30 1.51
CA GLY A 137 -1.90 13.55 1.44
C GLY A 137 -1.17 13.21 2.74
N ASP A 138 -0.13 13.99 3.06
CA ASP A 138 0.71 13.75 4.22
C ASP A 138 -0.02 14.08 5.54
N GLY A 139 -0.01 13.16 6.50
CA GLY A 139 -0.82 13.26 7.72
C GLY A 139 -0.11 13.92 8.90
N GLU A 140 1.21 14.01 8.85
CA GLU A 140 2.07 14.29 10.00
C GLU A 140 1.85 15.67 10.61
N GLU A 141 1.63 16.71 9.79
CA GLU A 141 1.22 18.04 10.26
C GLU A 141 -0.29 18.27 10.16
N ALA A 142 -0.93 17.67 9.15
CA ALA A 142 -2.37 17.82 8.91
C ALA A 142 -3.24 17.35 10.09
N ILE A 143 -2.77 16.37 10.86
CA ILE A 143 -3.47 15.88 12.05
C ILE A 143 -3.75 16.99 13.07
N PHE A 144 -2.85 17.97 13.20
CA PHE A 144 -3.02 19.04 14.17
C PHE A 144 -4.07 20.07 13.76
N LEU A 145 -4.20 20.31 12.46
CA LEU A 145 -5.32 21.09 11.93
C LEU A 145 -6.63 20.33 12.10
N ALA A 146 -6.64 19.01 11.85
CA ALA A 146 -7.82 18.17 11.98
C ALA A 146 -8.38 18.15 13.42
N LEU A 147 -7.50 18.24 14.42
CA LEU A 147 -7.87 18.26 15.84
C LEU A 147 -8.48 19.59 16.31
N GLN A 148 -8.36 20.67 15.54
CA GLN A 148 -8.92 21.98 15.93
C GLN A 148 -10.45 21.92 15.97
N PRO A 149 -11.13 22.59 16.92
CA PRO A 149 -12.59 22.56 17.02
C PRO A 149 -13.30 22.93 15.71
N ASN A 150 -12.79 23.95 15.00
CA ASN A 150 -13.31 24.50 13.75
C ASN A 150 -12.57 23.99 12.50
N ALA A 151 -11.95 22.81 12.57
CA ALA A 151 -11.30 22.20 11.42
C ALA A 151 -12.29 22.07 10.23
N PRO A 152 -11.83 22.33 8.97
CA PRO A 152 -12.65 22.08 7.79
C PRO A 152 -12.91 20.58 7.62
N ASN A 153 -13.97 20.22 6.89
CA ASN A 153 -14.28 18.82 6.61
C ASN A 153 -13.20 18.12 5.76
N LEU A 154 -12.39 18.87 5.00
CA LEU A 154 -11.24 18.37 4.26
C LEU A 154 -9.99 19.20 4.57
N ILE A 155 -8.91 18.52 4.91
CA ILE A 155 -7.55 19.06 4.92
C ILE A 155 -6.78 18.40 3.79
N ASP A 156 -6.29 19.22 2.87
CA ASP A 156 -5.63 18.80 1.65
C ASP A 156 -4.12 19.03 1.74
N ALA A 157 -3.43 18.05 2.31
CA ALA A 157 -1.97 17.98 2.39
C ALA A 157 -1.34 17.29 1.16
N ASP A 158 -2.11 17.04 0.10
CA ASP A 158 -1.62 16.50 -1.18
C ASP A 158 -1.24 17.63 -2.17
N ASN A 159 -0.75 18.75 -1.63
CA ASN A 159 -0.43 19.95 -2.40
C ASN A 159 1.02 20.39 -2.15
N PRO A 160 1.94 20.22 -3.12
CA PRO A 160 3.34 20.64 -2.97
C PRO A 160 3.53 22.16 -2.90
N GLY A 161 2.50 22.95 -3.20
CA GLY A 161 2.51 24.41 -3.03
C GLY A 161 2.28 24.87 -1.59
N ASP A 162 1.68 24.02 -0.74
CA ASP A 162 1.50 24.31 0.68
C ASP A 162 2.59 23.62 1.51
N LEU A 163 3.72 24.31 1.66
CA LEU A 163 4.87 23.80 2.42
C LEU A 163 4.58 23.60 3.91
N SER A 164 3.48 24.15 4.45
CA SER A 164 3.13 23.96 5.86
C SER A 164 2.67 22.51 6.13
N LEU A 165 1.94 21.92 5.19
CA LEU A 165 1.40 20.56 5.28
C LEU A 165 2.18 19.53 4.47
N TRP A 166 2.76 19.94 3.36
CA TRP A 166 3.52 19.06 2.48
C TRP A 166 4.79 18.54 3.18
N LEU A 167 4.98 17.23 3.16
CA LEU A 167 6.17 16.59 3.69
C LEU A 167 7.32 16.72 2.67
N THR A 168 8.22 17.68 2.89
CA THR A 168 9.43 17.87 2.10
C THR A 168 10.50 16.82 2.45
N ASN A 169 11.57 16.71 1.66
CA ASN A 169 12.72 15.85 2.00
C ASN A 169 13.30 16.20 3.38
N GLN A 170 13.45 17.49 3.67
CA GLN A 170 13.94 17.98 4.96
C GLN A 170 13.01 17.55 6.10
N LYS A 171 11.70 17.78 5.99
CA LYS A 171 10.74 17.38 7.02
C LYS A 171 10.67 15.86 7.20
N LEU A 172 10.89 15.09 6.13
CA LEU A 172 10.94 13.62 6.20
C LEU A 172 12.10 13.12 7.09
N GLU A 173 13.18 13.89 7.21
CA GLU A 173 14.32 13.61 8.09
C GLU A 173 14.17 14.22 9.49
N GLU A 174 13.56 15.40 9.61
CA GLU A 174 13.37 16.07 10.91
C GLU A 174 12.33 15.37 11.79
N LEU A 175 11.34 14.72 11.18
CA LEU A 175 10.31 14.00 11.92
C LEU A 175 10.86 12.72 12.55
N PRO A 176 10.44 12.36 13.79
CA PRO A 176 10.90 11.13 14.42
C PRO A 176 10.54 9.88 13.63
N PHE A 177 11.31 8.81 13.83
CA PHE A 177 10.99 7.50 13.27
C PHE A 177 9.58 7.03 13.68
N PRO A 178 8.92 6.20 12.84
CA PRO A 178 7.59 5.69 13.13
C PRO A 178 7.48 5.10 14.56
N ALA A 179 6.42 5.47 15.28
CA ALA A 179 6.21 5.20 16.70
C ALA A 179 5.89 3.71 17.01
N ARG A 180 6.82 2.82 16.67
CA ARG A 180 6.70 1.36 16.80
C ARG A 180 6.58 0.90 18.26
N GLN A 181 6.97 1.73 19.23
CA GLN A 181 6.71 1.49 20.65
C GLN A 181 5.22 1.38 20.99
N LEU A 182 4.34 1.95 20.16
CA LEU A 182 2.89 1.84 20.26
C LEU A 182 2.34 0.54 19.65
N LEU A 183 3.20 -0.39 19.22
CA LEU A 183 2.81 -1.70 18.72
C LEU A 183 3.49 -2.82 19.51
N ASP A 184 2.85 -3.98 19.54
CA ASP A 184 3.54 -5.23 19.85
C ASP A 184 4.14 -5.80 18.56
N LEU A 185 5.39 -5.44 18.28
CA LEU A 185 6.09 -5.88 17.07
C LEU A 185 6.26 -7.40 16.99
N SER A 186 6.28 -8.09 18.13
CA SER A 186 6.38 -9.57 18.15
C SER A 186 5.14 -10.26 17.59
N SER A 187 4.02 -9.56 17.52
CA SER A 187 2.79 -10.07 16.92
C SER A 187 2.82 -10.08 15.38
N TYR A 188 3.78 -9.40 14.76
CA TYR A 188 3.96 -9.37 13.31
C TYR A 188 4.80 -10.56 12.83
N ARG A 189 4.31 -11.27 11.82
CA ARG A 189 4.83 -12.56 11.37
C ARG A 189 5.33 -12.45 9.93
N TYR A 190 6.44 -11.75 9.76
CA TYR A 190 7.14 -11.71 8.49
C TYR A 190 8.60 -12.12 8.66
N SER A 191 9.13 -12.83 7.67
CA SER A 191 10.53 -13.22 7.64
C SER A 191 11.10 -13.15 6.23
N ILE A 192 12.40 -12.91 6.15
CA ILE A 192 13.17 -12.98 4.90
C ILE A 192 14.22 -14.07 5.10
N ASP A 193 14.12 -15.14 4.33
CA ASP A 193 14.98 -16.33 4.45
C ASP A 193 15.03 -16.89 5.90
N GLY A 194 13.88 -16.93 6.58
CA GLY A 194 13.74 -17.46 7.94
C GLY A 194 14.11 -16.49 9.08
N ILE A 195 14.62 -15.29 8.75
CA ILE A 195 14.97 -14.26 9.74
C ILE A 195 13.79 -13.30 9.92
N SER A 196 13.38 -13.07 11.16
CA SER A 196 12.28 -12.14 11.49
C SER A 196 12.55 -10.75 10.92
N ALA A 197 11.56 -10.20 10.23
CA ALA A 197 11.70 -8.98 9.44
C ALA A 197 10.62 -7.95 9.78
N THR A 198 10.97 -6.68 9.65
CA THR A 198 10.05 -5.54 9.74
C THR A 198 10.16 -4.64 8.51
N SER A 199 9.25 -3.68 8.35
CA SER A 199 9.25 -2.75 7.22
C SER A 199 9.83 -1.39 7.57
N LEU A 200 10.43 -0.73 6.57
CA LEU A 200 10.74 0.69 6.57
C LEU A 200 10.54 1.25 5.15
N ILE A 201 10.63 2.57 5.00
CA ILE A 201 10.56 3.26 3.71
C ILE A 201 11.77 4.19 3.60
N ALA A 202 12.56 4.08 2.53
CA ALA A 202 13.71 4.96 2.30
C ALA A 202 13.35 6.21 1.48
N GLN A 203 12.34 6.13 0.63
CA GLN A 203 11.81 7.23 -0.18
C GLN A 203 10.30 7.07 -0.41
N LEU A 204 9.64 8.19 -0.69
CA LEU A 204 8.23 8.22 -1.04
C LEU A 204 8.04 8.55 -2.52
N GLY A 205 7.02 7.95 -3.12
CA GLY A 205 6.54 8.27 -4.45
C GLY A 205 7.33 7.64 -5.59
N CYS A 206 6.70 7.58 -6.75
CA CYS A 206 7.28 7.05 -7.97
C CYS A 206 6.94 7.97 -9.15
N PRO A 207 7.88 8.34 -10.03
CA PRO A 207 7.62 9.31 -11.10
C PRO A 207 7.03 8.67 -12.36
N TYR A 208 6.91 7.33 -12.42
CA TYR A 208 6.51 6.61 -13.62
C TYR A 208 5.00 6.74 -13.93
N PRO A 209 4.60 6.91 -15.19
CA PRO A 209 3.22 7.25 -15.56
C PRO A 209 2.33 6.01 -15.84
N CYS A 210 2.50 4.91 -15.10
CA CYS A 210 1.75 3.68 -15.33
C CYS A 210 0.23 3.89 -15.18
N GLY A 211 -0.55 3.44 -16.17
CA GLY A 211 -1.99 3.73 -16.27
C GLY A 211 -2.88 3.15 -15.16
N PHE A 212 -2.43 2.07 -14.53
CA PHE A 212 -3.16 1.36 -13.46
C PHE A 212 -2.77 1.80 -12.04
N CYS A 213 -1.74 2.65 -11.89
CA CYS A 213 -1.19 2.96 -10.57
C CYS A 213 -2.00 4.06 -9.87
N GLY A 214 -2.45 3.84 -8.64
CA GLY A 214 -3.31 4.81 -7.92
C GLY A 214 -2.61 6.16 -7.68
N GLY A 215 -1.29 6.17 -7.56
CA GLY A 215 -0.55 7.38 -7.21
C GLY A 215 -0.35 8.42 -8.31
N ARG A 216 -0.92 8.27 -9.52
CA ARG A 216 -0.50 9.12 -10.66
C ARG A 216 -1.10 10.52 -10.64
N GLU A 217 -2.32 10.66 -10.12
CA GLU A 217 -3.00 11.96 -10.02
C GLU A 217 -2.78 12.63 -8.65
N SER A 218 -2.14 11.94 -7.71
CA SER A 218 -1.76 12.47 -6.40
C SER A 218 -0.28 12.91 -6.38
N PRO A 219 0.03 14.19 -6.14
CA PRO A 219 1.40 14.65 -5.95
C PRO A 219 2.18 13.83 -4.90
N ALA A 220 1.58 13.49 -3.76
CA ALA A 220 2.22 12.79 -2.63
C ALA A 220 2.73 11.40 -3.02
N PHE A 221 2.05 10.73 -3.95
CA PHE A 221 2.43 9.41 -4.46
C PHE A 221 3.19 9.44 -5.79
N ARG A 222 3.19 10.58 -6.50
CA ARG A 222 3.92 10.76 -7.76
C ARG A 222 5.32 11.37 -7.58
N ARG A 223 5.47 12.29 -6.63
CA ARG A 223 6.72 13.03 -6.45
C ARG A 223 7.68 12.24 -5.58
N VAL A 224 8.86 11.97 -6.12
CA VAL A 224 9.94 11.32 -5.38
C VAL A 224 10.42 12.27 -4.29
N ARG A 225 10.34 11.79 -3.05
CA ARG A 225 10.85 12.49 -1.86
C ARG A 225 11.75 11.54 -1.10
N THR A 226 12.98 11.96 -0.88
CA THR A 226 14.03 11.11 -0.32
C THR A 226 14.44 11.61 1.06
N ARG A 227 15.03 10.69 1.84
CA ARG A 227 15.89 11.02 2.98
C ARG A 227 17.33 10.64 2.67
N SER A 228 18.27 11.25 3.39
CA SER A 228 19.69 10.94 3.34
C SER A 228 19.96 9.48 3.66
N SER A 229 21.01 8.93 3.03
CA SER A 229 21.43 7.55 3.26
C SER A 229 21.76 7.28 4.74
N ASP A 230 22.31 8.27 5.45
CA ASP A 230 22.58 8.18 6.89
C ASP A 230 21.30 8.04 7.70
N HIS A 231 20.26 8.81 7.37
CA HIS A 231 18.99 8.73 8.09
C HIS A 231 18.28 7.38 7.87
N VAL A 232 18.40 6.77 6.68
CA VAL A 232 17.90 5.41 6.42
C VAL A 232 18.65 4.38 7.27
N VAL A 233 19.97 4.43 7.26
CA VAL A 233 20.83 3.50 7.99
C VAL A 233 20.63 3.65 9.50
N ALA A 234 20.46 4.88 10.00
CA ALA A 234 20.16 5.14 11.40
C ALA A 234 18.84 4.48 11.85
N GLU A 235 17.79 4.48 11.01
CA GLU A 235 16.55 3.76 11.34
C GLU A 235 16.78 2.23 11.40
N ILE A 236 17.54 1.68 10.46
CA ILE A 236 17.87 0.24 10.46
C ILE A 236 18.67 -0.16 11.70
N ILE A 237 19.68 0.64 12.07
CA ILE A 237 20.46 0.43 13.30
C ILE A 237 19.53 0.53 14.53
N TYR A 238 18.69 1.56 14.60
CA TYR A 238 17.71 1.71 15.68
C TYR A 238 16.79 0.49 15.80
N LEU A 239 16.27 -0.03 14.68
CA LEU A 239 15.41 -1.20 14.66
C LEU A 239 16.14 -2.48 15.10
N HIS A 240 17.42 -2.60 14.74
CA HIS A 240 18.27 -3.70 15.18
C HIS A 240 18.53 -3.65 16.69
N GLU A 241 19.00 -2.52 17.20
CA GLU A 241 19.42 -2.37 18.60
C GLU A 241 18.23 -2.41 19.59
N ASN A 242 17.08 -1.85 19.20
CA ASN A 242 15.93 -1.72 20.12
C ASN A 242 14.92 -2.86 20.02
N TYR A 243 14.88 -3.56 18.87
CA TYR A 243 13.88 -4.62 18.63
C TYR A 243 14.49 -5.94 18.12
N GLY A 244 15.80 -6.00 17.91
CA GLY A 244 16.50 -7.25 17.52
C GLY A 244 16.33 -7.65 16.06
N TYR A 245 15.77 -6.79 15.19
CA TYR A 245 15.58 -7.13 13.78
C TYR A 245 16.92 -7.21 13.04
N GLN A 246 17.04 -8.21 12.17
CA GLN A 246 18.19 -8.38 11.27
C GLN A 246 17.74 -8.48 9.80
N ALA A 247 16.44 -8.38 9.55
CA ALA A 247 15.86 -8.44 8.22
C ALA A 247 14.87 -7.30 8.02
N PHE A 248 14.86 -6.74 6.82
CA PHE A 248 14.13 -5.51 6.53
C PHE A 248 13.51 -5.53 5.14
N MET A 249 12.22 -5.22 5.08
CA MET A 249 11.50 -4.93 3.84
C MET A 249 11.50 -3.41 3.60
N LEU A 250 12.17 -2.96 2.54
CA LEU A 250 12.08 -1.59 2.05
C LEU A 250 10.83 -1.47 1.17
N TYR A 251 9.79 -0.85 1.72
CA TYR A 251 8.45 -0.75 1.13
C TYR A 251 8.27 0.49 0.22
N ASP A 252 9.38 0.99 -0.31
CA ASP A 252 9.43 2.02 -1.34
C ASP A 252 8.71 1.56 -2.61
N ASP A 253 8.10 2.50 -3.37
CA ASP A 253 7.45 2.17 -4.65
C ASP A 253 8.47 1.58 -5.65
N GLU A 254 9.63 2.23 -5.78
CA GLU A 254 10.75 1.79 -6.62
C GLU A 254 12.07 2.29 -6.02
N LEU A 255 12.78 1.45 -5.27
CA LEU A 255 13.95 1.86 -4.47
C LEU A 255 15.07 2.48 -5.33
N ASN A 256 15.30 1.93 -6.53
CA ASN A 256 16.35 2.35 -7.45
C ASN A 256 16.01 3.57 -8.32
N VAL A 257 14.91 4.26 -8.02
CA VAL A 257 14.67 5.64 -8.48
C VAL A 257 15.49 6.64 -7.65
N ASN A 258 15.90 6.26 -6.44
CA ASN A 258 16.76 7.07 -5.60
C ASN A 258 18.13 7.30 -6.28
N PRO A 259 18.53 8.55 -6.53
CA PRO A 259 19.84 8.84 -7.12
C PRO A 259 21.02 8.39 -6.25
N ASN A 260 20.80 8.24 -4.95
CA ASN A 260 21.81 7.86 -3.96
C ASN A 260 21.80 6.36 -3.62
N ILE A 261 21.18 5.51 -4.46
CA ILE A 261 21.03 4.09 -4.16
C ILE A 261 22.36 3.38 -3.85
N LEU A 262 23.42 3.67 -4.61
CA LEU A 262 24.75 3.06 -4.39
C LEU A 262 25.38 3.53 -3.07
N GLU A 263 25.20 4.80 -2.71
CA GLU A 263 25.66 5.35 -1.44
C GLU A 263 24.94 4.69 -0.26
N LEU A 264 23.62 4.53 -0.37
CA LEU A 264 22.81 3.82 0.63
C LEU A 264 23.29 2.37 0.80
N MET A 265 23.51 1.64 -0.31
CA MET A 265 24.01 0.27 -0.25
C MET A 265 25.39 0.19 0.40
N ARG A 266 26.32 1.10 0.08
CA ARG A 266 27.64 1.17 0.72
C ARG A 266 27.52 1.40 2.23
N LYS A 267 26.69 2.35 2.67
CA LYS A 267 26.50 2.65 4.10
C LYS A 267 25.82 1.50 4.85
N LEU A 268 24.91 0.78 4.20
CA LEU A 268 24.32 -0.44 4.77
C LEU A 268 25.36 -1.55 4.94
N ARG A 269 26.30 -1.69 4.00
CA ARG A 269 27.43 -2.61 4.17
C ARG A 269 28.33 -2.19 5.35
N GLU A 270 28.69 -0.91 5.44
CA GLU A 270 29.47 -0.41 6.59
C GLU A 270 28.76 -0.66 7.92
N ALA A 271 27.44 -0.46 7.98
CA ALA A 271 26.65 -0.75 9.18
C ALA A 271 26.69 -2.24 9.56
N GLN A 272 26.60 -3.16 8.59
CA GLN A 272 26.75 -4.61 8.83
C GLN A 272 28.13 -4.95 9.41
N ASP A 273 29.20 -4.38 8.85
CA ASP A 273 30.57 -4.62 9.31
C ASP A 273 30.77 -4.09 10.75
N ASN A 274 30.23 -2.90 11.06
CA ASN A 274 30.30 -2.29 12.38
C ASN A 274 29.50 -3.07 13.44
N LEU A 275 28.29 -3.51 13.10
CA LEU A 275 27.41 -4.29 13.99
C LEU A 275 27.79 -5.77 14.06
N ARG A 276 28.64 -6.25 13.14
CA ARG A 276 28.98 -7.67 12.95
C ARG A 276 27.74 -8.53 12.73
N VAL A 277 26.82 -8.02 11.90
CA VAL A 277 25.54 -8.66 11.56
C VAL A 277 25.38 -8.70 10.05
N GLU A 278 24.92 -9.83 9.51
CA GLU A 278 24.50 -9.93 8.12
C GLU A 278 23.00 -9.60 8.03
N PHE A 279 22.66 -8.50 7.36
CA PHE A 279 21.27 -8.14 7.14
C PHE A 279 20.64 -8.96 6.00
N ARG A 280 19.33 -9.20 6.10
CA ARG A 280 18.52 -9.78 5.02
C ARG A 280 17.52 -8.73 4.51
N LEU A 281 17.82 -8.14 3.37
CA LEU A 281 17.03 -7.07 2.78
C LEU A 281 16.17 -7.56 1.62
N ARG A 282 15.02 -6.90 1.47
CA ARG A 282 14.08 -7.08 0.38
C ARG A 282 13.49 -5.74 -0.02
N GLY A 283 13.26 -5.50 -1.32
CA GLY A 283 12.66 -4.23 -1.77
C GLY A 283 12.26 -4.23 -3.25
N PHE A 284 11.47 -3.24 -3.64
CA PHE A 284 10.99 -3.07 -5.00
C PHE A 284 12.01 -2.31 -5.85
N ILE A 285 12.21 -2.73 -7.11
CA ILE A 285 13.07 -2.05 -8.08
C ILE A 285 12.43 -2.01 -9.46
N LYS A 286 12.80 -0.96 -10.21
CA LYS A 286 12.37 -0.76 -11.58
C LYS A 286 13.31 -1.45 -12.55
N ALA A 287 12.76 -2.36 -13.37
CA ALA A 287 13.53 -3.22 -14.27
C ALA A 287 14.47 -2.46 -15.22
N ASN A 288 14.00 -1.40 -15.89
CA ASN A 288 14.81 -0.67 -16.88
C ASN A 288 16.00 0.07 -16.27
N LEU A 289 15.92 0.45 -14.99
CA LEU A 289 17.01 1.14 -14.27
C LEU A 289 18.05 0.18 -13.70
N PHE A 290 17.75 -1.11 -13.59
CA PHE A 290 18.60 -2.08 -12.91
C PHE A 290 19.82 -2.46 -13.76
N LYS A 291 21.00 -2.42 -13.13
CA LYS A 291 22.33 -2.64 -13.73
C LYS A 291 23.19 -3.49 -12.81
N ASP A 292 24.22 -4.13 -13.35
CA ASP A 292 25.15 -4.98 -12.59
C ASP A 292 25.75 -4.29 -11.36
N GLU A 293 26.11 -3.00 -11.47
CA GLU A 293 26.64 -2.22 -10.33
C GLU A 293 25.62 -2.09 -9.18
N GLN A 294 24.34 -1.86 -9.50
CA GLN A 294 23.29 -1.83 -8.47
C GLN A 294 23.08 -3.21 -7.87
N ALA A 295 23.11 -4.27 -8.69
CA ALA A 295 22.90 -5.63 -8.24
C ALA A 295 23.99 -6.10 -7.27
N ASP A 296 25.26 -5.84 -7.60
CA ASP A 296 26.40 -6.15 -6.73
C ASP A 296 26.28 -5.38 -5.41
N ALA A 297 26.10 -4.05 -5.48
CA ALA A 297 25.97 -3.20 -4.29
C ALA A 297 24.80 -3.65 -3.39
N MET A 298 23.65 -3.97 -3.98
CA MET A 298 22.48 -4.47 -3.23
C MET A 298 22.79 -5.81 -2.55
N TYR A 299 23.43 -6.76 -3.25
CA TYR A 299 23.78 -8.05 -2.66
C TYR A 299 24.75 -7.88 -1.47
N GLN A 300 25.78 -7.05 -1.62
CA GLN A 300 26.74 -6.74 -0.55
C GLN A 300 26.09 -6.03 0.65
N ALA A 301 25.07 -5.20 0.41
CA ALA A 301 24.28 -4.53 1.45
C ALA A 301 23.31 -5.47 2.20
N GLY A 302 23.19 -6.73 1.77
CA GLY A 302 22.33 -7.72 2.41
C GLY A 302 21.04 -8.04 1.66
N PHE A 303 20.80 -7.47 0.47
CA PHE A 303 19.64 -7.88 -0.33
C PHE A 303 19.74 -9.34 -0.72
N ARG A 304 18.63 -10.06 -0.52
CA ARG A 304 18.45 -11.44 -1.00
C ARG A 304 17.31 -11.54 -1.98
N TRP A 305 16.36 -10.62 -1.92
CA TRP A 305 15.18 -10.60 -2.76
C TRP A 305 14.99 -9.21 -3.37
N ILE A 306 14.75 -9.16 -4.67
CA ILE A 306 14.19 -7.99 -5.34
C ILE A 306 12.79 -8.32 -5.84
N LEU A 307 11.86 -7.38 -5.65
CA LEU A 307 10.53 -7.45 -6.22
C LEU A 307 10.49 -6.54 -7.43
N VAL A 308 9.93 -7.03 -8.53
CA VAL A 308 9.89 -6.27 -9.77
C VAL A 308 8.49 -6.32 -10.34
N GLY A 309 7.87 -5.14 -10.48
CA GLY A 309 6.67 -4.95 -11.29
C GLY A 309 7.03 -5.13 -12.75
N PHE A 310 6.90 -6.36 -13.27
CA PHE A 310 7.03 -6.62 -14.71
C PHE A 310 5.69 -6.40 -15.43
N GLU A 311 4.59 -6.67 -14.72
CA GLU A 311 3.19 -6.58 -15.16
C GLU A 311 2.81 -7.58 -16.24
N SER A 312 3.53 -7.63 -17.37
CA SER A 312 3.16 -8.47 -18.51
C SER A 312 4.39 -8.96 -19.28
N GLY A 313 4.26 -10.14 -19.89
CA GLY A 313 5.18 -10.66 -20.90
C GLY A 313 4.84 -10.20 -22.32
N SER A 314 3.78 -9.40 -22.51
CA SER A 314 3.33 -8.91 -23.81
C SER A 314 3.81 -7.48 -24.10
N PRO A 315 4.57 -7.24 -25.19
CA PRO A 315 4.96 -5.88 -25.59
C PRO A 315 3.79 -4.92 -25.82
N ARG A 316 2.63 -5.42 -26.29
CA ARG A 316 1.40 -4.63 -26.47
C ARG A 316 0.91 -4.11 -25.12
N ILE A 317 0.78 -4.99 -24.13
CA ILE A 317 0.32 -4.62 -22.80
C ILE A 317 1.30 -3.67 -22.12
N LEU A 318 2.61 -3.94 -22.17
CA LEU A 318 3.65 -3.03 -21.63
C LEU A 318 3.53 -1.61 -22.23
N THR A 319 3.15 -1.50 -23.50
CA THR A 319 2.86 -0.23 -24.17
C THR A 319 1.57 0.40 -23.62
N ASN A 320 0.46 -0.35 -23.60
CA ASN A 320 -0.86 0.13 -23.19
C ASN A 320 -0.92 0.57 -21.72
N ILE A 321 -0.11 -0.04 -20.86
CA ILE A 321 -0.01 0.37 -19.45
C ILE A 321 0.99 1.52 -19.24
N ASN A 322 1.68 1.97 -20.30
CA ASN A 322 2.72 3.00 -20.25
C ASN A 322 3.83 2.64 -19.24
N LYS A 323 4.27 1.38 -19.23
CA LYS A 323 5.19 0.83 -18.21
C LYS A 323 6.57 1.50 -18.21
N ARG A 324 6.95 2.10 -19.34
CA ARG A 324 8.30 2.61 -19.60
C ARG A 324 9.37 1.55 -19.35
N SER A 325 9.06 0.30 -19.73
CA SER A 325 10.00 -0.82 -19.82
C SER A 325 9.58 -1.74 -20.97
N THR A 326 10.58 -2.28 -21.64
CA THR A 326 10.45 -3.28 -22.70
C THR A 326 10.55 -4.70 -22.12
N LEU A 327 10.14 -5.70 -22.91
CA LEU A 327 10.26 -7.11 -22.52
C LEU A 327 11.73 -7.53 -22.39
N GLU A 328 12.60 -6.95 -23.22
CA GLU A 328 14.04 -7.15 -23.22
C GLU A 328 14.67 -6.61 -21.94
N GLU A 329 14.29 -5.40 -21.51
CA GLU A 329 14.73 -4.83 -20.23
C GLU A 329 14.25 -5.65 -19.03
N ASN A 330 13.00 -6.13 -19.07
CA ASN A 330 12.47 -7.02 -18.04
C ASN A 330 13.28 -8.32 -17.97
N THR A 331 13.60 -8.93 -19.11
CA THR A 331 14.41 -10.15 -19.19
C THR A 331 15.84 -9.90 -18.68
N ARG A 332 16.48 -8.80 -19.11
CA ARG A 332 17.81 -8.38 -18.67
C ARG A 332 17.88 -8.18 -17.16
N CYS A 333 16.83 -7.61 -16.55
CA CYS A 333 16.75 -7.42 -15.10
C CYS A 333 16.87 -8.75 -14.33
N VAL A 334 16.16 -9.80 -14.79
CA VAL A 334 16.21 -11.13 -14.17
C VAL A 334 17.58 -11.77 -14.35
N GLU A 335 18.20 -11.62 -15.53
CA GLU A 335 19.53 -12.14 -15.81
C GLU A 335 20.60 -11.48 -14.93
N ILE A 336 20.54 -10.15 -14.76
CA ILE A 336 21.42 -9.42 -13.83
C ILE A 336 21.23 -9.96 -12.42
N ALA A 337 19.99 -10.03 -11.92
CA ALA A 337 19.71 -10.50 -10.57
C ALA A 337 20.30 -11.90 -10.31
N ARG A 338 20.12 -12.82 -11.27
CA ARG A 338 20.65 -14.19 -11.19
C ARG A 338 22.18 -14.22 -11.13
N ARG A 339 22.88 -13.41 -11.94
CA ARG A 339 24.36 -13.34 -11.93
C ARG A 339 24.91 -12.88 -10.58
N HIS A 340 24.15 -12.05 -9.86
CA HIS A 340 24.52 -11.48 -8.56
C HIS A 340 23.87 -12.19 -7.36
N ASN A 341 23.33 -13.40 -7.55
CA ASN A 341 22.69 -14.21 -6.50
C ASN A 341 21.52 -13.51 -5.78
N LEU A 342 20.79 -12.65 -6.49
CA LEU A 342 19.54 -12.03 -6.02
C LEU A 342 18.35 -12.85 -6.51
N LYS A 343 17.46 -13.22 -5.58
CA LYS A 343 16.19 -13.86 -5.89
C LYS A 343 15.21 -12.82 -6.43
N VAL A 344 14.40 -13.21 -7.41
CA VAL A 344 13.41 -12.34 -8.05
C VAL A 344 12.00 -12.81 -7.71
N LYS A 345 11.20 -11.92 -7.13
CA LYS A 345 9.73 -12.06 -7.15
C LYS A 345 9.15 -11.24 -8.29
N ALA A 346 8.55 -11.91 -9.27
CA ALA A 346 7.88 -11.29 -10.41
C ALA A 346 6.46 -10.87 -10.03
N LEU A 347 6.14 -9.57 -10.15
CA LEU A 347 4.80 -9.06 -9.92
C LEU A 347 4.14 -8.84 -11.27
N MET A 348 3.07 -9.60 -11.52
CA MET A 348 2.33 -9.64 -12.77
C MET A 348 0.90 -9.17 -12.56
N SER A 349 0.34 -8.53 -13.57
CA SER A 349 -1.02 -8.03 -13.56
C SER A 349 -1.72 -8.25 -14.90
N LEU A 350 -2.98 -8.66 -14.83
CA LEU A 350 -3.85 -8.96 -15.98
C LEU A 350 -5.06 -8.03 -15.99
N GLY A 351 -5.77 -8.00 -17.12
CA GLY A 351 -6.99 -7.20 -17.27
C GLY A 351 -6.69 -5.74 -17.62
N HIS A 352 -5.62 -5.50 -18.38
CA HIS A 352 -5.29 -4.20 -18.92
C HIS A 352 -6.03 -3.91 -20.25
N PRO A 353 -6.10 -2.64 -20.71
CA PRO A 353 -6.59 -2.35 -22.06
C PRO A 353 -5.83 -3.19 -23.10
N GLY A 354 -6.56 -3.91 -23.94
CA GLY A 354 -5.99 -4.79 -24.97
C GLY A 354 -5.60 -6.20 -24.48
N GLU A 355 -5.87 -6.56 -23.21
CA GLU A 355 -5.64 -7.91 -22.71
C GLU A 355 -6.54 -8.93 -23.41
N SER A 356 -5.95 -10.04 -23.85
CA SER A 356 -6.58 -11.14 -24.56
C SER A 356 -5.96 -12.47 -24.12
N ALA A 357 -6.57 -13.60 -24.49
CA ALA A 357 -6.01 -14.93 -24.19
C ALA A 357 -4.55 -15.07 -24.69
N GLU A 358 -4.23 -14.45 -25.83
CA GLU A 358 -2.88 -14.47 -26.40
C GLU A 358 -1.86 -13.68 -25.58
N THR A 359 -2.22 -12.49 -25.10
CA THR A 359 -1.29 -11.65 -24.31
C THR A 359 -1.07 -12.23 -22.91
N ILE A 360 -2.08 -12.91 -22.36
CA ILE A 360 -1.94 -13.70 -21.12
C ILE A 360 -1.02 -14.90 -21.35
N ARG A 361 -1.16 -15.62 -22.47
CA ARG A 361 -0.26 -16.73 -22.84
C ARG A 361 1.19 -16.26 -23.00
N GLN A 362 1.42 -15.11 -23.63
CA GLN A 362 2.75 -14.50 -23.72
C GLN A 362 3.36 -14.22 -22.33
N THR A 363 2.53 -13.82 -21.37
CA THR A 363 2.93 -13.60 -19.98
C THR A 363 3.31 -14.92 -19.29
N GLU A 364 2.50 -15.96 -19.48
CA GLU A 364 2.80 -17.32 -18.99
C GLU A 364 4.11 -17.86 -19.58
N ASP A 365 4.25 -17.85 -20.91
CA ASP A 365 5.44 -18.34 -21.61
C ASP A 365 6.70 -17.60 -21.17
N TRP A 366 6.57 -16.28 -20.94
CA TRP A 366 7.67 -15.48 -20.43
C TRP A 366 8.09 -15.90 -19.03
N LEU A 367 7.15 -16.10 -18.10
CA LEU A 367 7.44 -16.56 -16.74
C LEU A 367 8.11 -17.95 -16.73
N LEU A 368 7.61 -18.88 -17.55
CA LEU A 368 8.19 -20.21 -17.70
C LEU A 368 9.62 -20.18 -18.27
N ARG A 369 9.90 -19.20 -19.14
CA ARG A 369 11.24 -18.97 -19.70
C ARG A 369 12.20 -18.36 -18.68
N ILE A 370 11.78 -17.28 -18.01
CA ILE A 370 12.66 -16.53 -17.10
C ILE A 370 12.84 -17.19 -15.73
N LYS A 371 11.91 -18.08 -15.33
CA LYS A 371 11.97 -18.87 -14.08
C LYS A 371 12.30 -18.02 -12.86
N PRO A 372 11.42 -17.09 -12.45
CA PRO A 372 11.64 -16.31 -11.24
C PRO A 372 11.55 -17.21 -9.99
N ASP A 373 12.10 -16.77 -8.87
CA ASP A 373 12.09 -17.51 -7.60
C ASP A 373 10.69 -17.53 -6.96
N ASP A 374 9.89 -16.50 -7.21
CA ASP A 374 8.47 -16.43 -6.84
C ASP A 374 7.73 -15.51 -7.82
N PHE A 375 6.40 -15.58 -7.86
CA PHE A 375 5.60 -14.60 -8.60
C PHE A 375 4.20 -14.43 -7.99
N ASP A 376 3.57 -13.29 -8.29
CA ASP A 376 2.15 -13.08 -8.10
C ASP A 376 1.53 -12.72 -9.45
N ALA A 377 0.33 -13.24 -9.76
CA ALA A 377 -0.49 -12.75 -10.85
C ALA A 377 -1.87 -12.32 -10.31
N THR A 378 -2.25 -11.07 -10.55
CA THR A 378 -3.54 -10.50 -10.10
C THR A 378 -4.28 -9.85 -11.26
N ILE A 379 -5.60 -9.78 -11.22
CA ILE A 379 -6.37 -8.93 -12.13
C ILE A 379 -6.46 -7.53 -11.50
N ILE A 380 -6.30 -6.51 -12.32
CA ILE A 380 -6.33 -5.13 -11.85
C ILE A 380 -7.72 -4.71 -11.36
N THR A 381 -7.74 -3.73 -10.47
CA THR A 381 -8.94 -3.00 -10.05
C THR A 381 -8.69 -1.52 -10.30
N GLU A 382 -9.69 -0.83 -10.87
CA GLU A 382 -9.59 0.61 -11.11
C GLU A 382 -9.85 1.39 -9.83
N PHE A 383 -8.80 1.81 -9.13
CA PHE A 383 -8.96 2.70 -7.98
C PHE A 383 -9.08 4.17 -8.40
N PRO A 384 -9.82 5.01 -7.65
CA PRO A 384 -9.69 6.46 -7.76
C PRO A 384 -8.22 6.90 -7.75
N GLY A 385 -7.87 7.93 -8.51
CA GLY A 385 -6.50 8.44 -8.65
C GLY A 385 -5.64 7.67 -9.66
N THR A 386 -6.13 6.53 -10.18
CA THR A 386 -5.52 5.86 -11.33
C THR A 386 -5.96 6.53 -12.63
N PRO A 387 -5.09 6.58 -13.66
CA PRO A 387 -5.53 7.03 -14.98
C PRO A 387 -6.68 6.21 -15.56
N TYR A 388 -6.72 4.90 -15.32
CA TYR A 388 -7.84 4.05 -15.73
C TYR A 388 -9.15 4.52 -15.11
N TYR A 389 -9.15 4.87 -13.83
CA TYR A 389 -10.36 5.34 -13.18
C TYR A 389 -10.74 6.75 -13.63
N ASP A 390 -9.79 7.66 -13.56
CA ASP A 390 -9.99 9.11 -13.62
C ASP A 390 -10.22 9.64 -15.04
N TYR A 391 -9.83 8.87 -16.06
CA TYR A 391 -10.00 9.21 -17.47
C TYR A 391 -11.05 8.32 -18.17
N SER A 392 -11.67 7.38 -17.45
CA SER A 392 -12.78 6.60 -18.01
C SER A 392 -14.02 7.47 -18.24
N GLU A 393 -14.86 7.02 -19.17
CA GLU A 393 -16.12 7.66 -19.52
C GLU A 393 -17.28 6.69 -19.25
N PRO A 394 -18.47 7.18 -18.86
CA PRO A 394 -19.62 6.31 -18.66
C PRO A 394 -20.06 5.72 -20.01
N VAL A 395 -20.40 4.43 -20.03
CA VAL A 395 -20.88 3.77 -21.25
C VAL A 395 -22.37 4.09 -21.46
N PRO A 396 -22.76 4.71 -22.60
CA PRO A 396 -24.16 5.03 -22.86
C PRO A 396 -25.07 3.79 -22.81
N GLY A 397 -26.16 3.89 -22.05
CA GLY A 397 -27.13 2.80 -21.89
C GLY A 397 -26.72 1.68 -20.93
N GLN A 398 -25.56 1.77 -20.27
CA GLN A 398 -25.08 0.78 -19.29
C GLN A 398 -24.75 1.47 -17.95
N PRO A 399 -25.75 1.62 -17.04
CA PRO A 399 -25.55 2.29 -15.76
C PRO A 399 -24.46 1.64 -14.90
N GLY A 400 -23.56 2.46 -14.35
CA GLY A 400 -22.44 2.00 -13.52
C GLY A 400 -21.30 1.35 -14.32
N THR A 401 -21.40 1.29 -15.64
CA THR A 401 -20.32 0.80 -16.51
C THR A 401 -19.50 1.97 -17.03
N TRP A 402 -18.18 1.84 -16.93
CA TRP A 402 -17.21 2.84 -17.36
C TRP A 402 -16.24 2.23 -18.35
N VAL A 403 -15.67 3.06 -19.23
CA VAL A 403 -14.70 2.63 -20.23
C VAL A 403 -13.52 3.59 -20.30
N TYR A 404 -12.32 3.06 -20.10
CA TYR A 404 -11.06 3.73 -20.38
C TYR A 404 -10.56 3.28 -21.75
N THR A 405 -10.19 4.23 -22.62
CA THR A 405 -9.57 3.93 -23.92
C THR A 405 -8.13 4.38 -23.92
N TYR A 406 -7.19 3.48 -24.23
CA TYR A 406 -5.78 3.84 -24.30
C TYR A 406 -5.48 4.71 -25.55
N ILE A 407 -4.92 5.90 -25.30
CA ILE A 407 -4.54 6.86 -26.34
C ILE A 407 -3.02 7.03 -26.30
N ARG A 408 -2.34 6.72 -27.42
CA ARG A 408 -0.89 6.89 -27.56
C ARG A 408 -0.62 8.12 -28.41
N THR A 409 -0.12 9.21 -27.81
CA THR A 409 0.45 10.38 -28.51
C THR A 409 -0.27 10.74 -29.83
N GLY A 410 -1.51 11.23 -29.74
CA GLY A 410 -2.27 11.69 -30.91
C GLY A 410 -2.97 10.59 -31.73
N GLU A 411 -2.66 9.31 -31.51
CA GLU A 411 -3.28 8.17 -32.17
C GLU A 411 -3.97 7.25 -31.14
N ARG A 412 -5.27 7.00 -31.33
CA ARG A 412 -6.00 6.03 -30.51
C ARG A 412 -5.61 4.63 -30.96
N THR A 413 -4.95 3.86 -30.10
CA THR A 413 -4.80 2.41 -30.35
C THR A 413 -6.17 1.72 -30.43
N GLY A 414 -7.16 2.29 -29.73
CA GLY A 414 -8.53 1.79 -29.68
C GLY A 414 -8.75 0.73 -28.60
N ASP A 415 -7.70 0.29 -27.90
CA ASP A 415 -7.80 -0.71 -26.85
C ASP A 415 -8.54 -0.16 -25.64
N ARG A 416 -9.60 -0.87 -25.23
CA ARG A 416 -10.48 -0.46 -24.14
C ARG A 416 -10.33 -1.38 -22.94
N LEU A 417 -10.48 -0.76 -21.78
CA LEU A 417 -10.72 -1.40 -20.51
C LEU A 417 -12.07 -0.92 -20.02
N PHE A 418 -12.96 -1.87 -19.75
CA PHE A 418 -14.25 -1.59 -19.15
C PHE A 418 -14.20 -1.94 -17.68
N SER A 419 -14.97 -1.22 -16.87
CA SER A 419 -15.11 -1.47 -15.45
C SER A 419 -16.53 -1.28 -14.96
N GLN A 420 -16.88 -2.04 -13.92
CA GLN A 420 -18.09 -1.82 -13.16
C GLN A 420 -17.78 -0.91 -11.96
N GLU A 421 -18.65 0.06 -11.68
CA GLU A 421 -18.57 0.89 -10.49
C GLU A 421 -18.79 0.04 -9.23
N ILE A 422 -17.87 0.17 -8.28
CA ILE A 422 -17.81 -0.62 -7.04
C ILE A 422 -18.01 0.31 -5.85
N ASP A 423 -18.85 -0.09 -4.89
CA ASP A 423 -18.84 0.52 -3.57
C ASP A 423 -17.72 -0.09 -2.71
N TYR A 424 -16.62 0.66 -2.57
CA TYR A 424 -15.48 0.26 -1.75
C TYR A 424 -15.81 0.17 -0.26
N GLY A 425 -16.90 0.79 0.21
CA GLY A 425 -17.40 0.67 1.57
C GLY A 425 -18.09 -0.66 1.88
N GLU A 426 -18.36 -1.48 0.86
CA GLU A 426 -19.11 -2.73 1.02
C GLU A 426 -18.39 -3.94 0.42
N ILE A 427 -17.76 -3.77 -0.75
CA ILE A 427 -17.17 -4.87 -1.52
C ILE A 427 -15.68 -5.02 -1.16
N ALA A 428 -15.22 -6.25 -0.94
CA ALA A 428 -13.82 -6.56 -0.62
C ALA A 428 -13.16 -7.60 -1.57
N ASN A 429 -13.93 -8.40 -2.30
CA ASN A 429 -13.43 -9.59 -3.04
C ASN A 429 -12.83 -9.27 -4.43
N TYR A 430 -12.46 -8.02 -4.69
CA TYR A 430 -11.99 -7.55 -6.00
C TYR A 430 -10.48 -7.74 -6.24
N TYR A 431 -9.69 -8.11 -5.22
CA TYR A 431 -8.23 -8.04 -5.30
C TYR A 431 -7.48 -9.39 -5.31
N LYS A 432 -7.82 -10.32 -4.41
CA LYS A 432 -7.18 -11.64 -4.34
C LYS A 432 -8.21 -12.71 -4.01
N GLY A 433 -8.01 -13.88 -4.58
CA GLY A 433 -8.65 -15.11 -4.13
C GLY A 433 -7.80 -16.30 -4.52
N ASN A 434 -7.86 -17.30 -3.66
CA ASN A 434 -7.35 -18.63 -3.96
C ASN A 434 -8.23 -19.22 -5.07
N PRO A 435 -7.65 -19.72 -6.18
CA PRO A 435 -8.43 -20.37 -7.24
C PRO A 435 -9.27 -21.56 -6.75
N PHE A 436 -9.00 -22.05 -5.53
CA PHE A 436 -9.64 -23.20 -4.91
C PHE A 436 -10.60 -22.85 -3.75
N GLU A 437 -10.83 -21.58 -3.40
CA GLU A 437 -11.73 -21.19 -2.30
C GLU A 437 -13.14 -20.78 -2.75
N THR A 438 -14.14 -21.10 -1.92
CA THR A 438 -15.58 -21.06 -2.24
C THR A 438 -16.21 -19.66 -2.36
N GLU A 439 -15.63 -18.61 -1.78
CA GLU A 439 -16.15 -17.23 -1.92
C GLU A 439 -15.58 -16.46 -3.12
N GLY A 440 -14.55 -17.02 -3.77
CA GLY A 440 -14.08 -16.66 -5.11
C GLY A 440 -13.45 -15.27 -5.29
N TYR A 441 -12.38 -15.22 -6.08
CA TYR A 441 -11.86 -13.98 -6.65
C TYR A 441 -12.81 -13.44 -7.72
N ARG A 442 -13.17 -12.14 -7.66
CA ARG A 442 -14.02 -11.52 -8.68
C ARG A 442 -13.30 -10.37 -9.37
N ALA A 443 -13.24 -10.42 -10.70
CA ALA A 443 -12.85 -9.27 -11.51
C ALA A 443 -14.06 -8.34 -11.71
N TYR A 444 -13.81 -7.04 -11.64
CA TYR A 444 -14.80 -5.98 -11.94
C TYR A 444 -14.40 -5.19 -13.18
N VAL A 445 -13.49 -5.77 -13.97
CA VAL A 445 -12.98 -5.21 -15.21
C VAL A 445 -13.07 -6.26 -16.31
N TRP A 446 -13.19 -5.81 -17.55
CA TRP A 446 -13.17 -6.65 -18.74
C TRP A 446 -12.62 -5.86 -19.93
N THR A 447 -12.29 -6.57 -21.01
CA THR A 447 -11.67 -5.95 -22.19
C THR A 447 -12.53 -6.13 -23.42
N ASP A 448 -12.06 -5.65 -24.57
CA ASP A 448 -12.66 -5.96 -25.87
C ASP A 448 -12.63 -7.46 -26.22
N PHE A 449 -11.78 -8.25 -25.53
CA PHE A 449 -11.48 -9.63 -25.91
C PHE A 449 -11.91 -10.66 -24.87
N LEU A 450 -12.02 -10.28 -23.59
CA LEU A 450 -12.29 -11.21 -22.49
C LEU A 450 -13.30 -10.61 -21.52
N SER A 451 -14.27 -11.42 -21.10
CA SER A 451 -15.16 -11.12 -19.98
C SER A 451 -14.42 -11.11 -18.64
N ALA A 452 -15.07 -10.60 -17.60
CA ALA A 452 -14.52 -10.62 -16.23
C ALA A 452 -14.27 -12.07 -15.75
N GLU A 453 -15.19 -12.99 -16.04
CA GLU A 453 -15.06 -14.41 -15.70
C GLU A 453 -13.94 -15.09 -16.48
N GLU A 454 -13.79 -14.77 -17.77
CA GLU A 454 -12.71 -15.30 -18.60
C GLU A 454 -11.34 -14.81 -18.12
N LEU A 455 -11.22 -13.55 -17.70
CA LEU A 455 -10.00 -13.03 -17.07
C LEU A 455 -9.65 -13.81 -15.80
N VAL A 456 -10.62 -14.10 -14.93
CA VAL A 456 -10.41 -14.91 -13.72
C VAL A 456 -9.97 -16.33 -14.08
N ALA A 457 -10.62 -16.97 -15.04
CA ALA A 457 -10.26 -18.30 -15.51
C ALA A 457 -8.81 -18.33 -16.05
N HIS A 458 -8.46 -17.40 -16.94
CA HIS A 458 -7.11 -17.31 -17.49
C HIS A 458 -6.04 -17.00 -16.44
N ARG A 459 -6.35 -16.13 -15.47
CA ARG A 459 -5.46 -15.86 -14.33
C ARG A 459 -5.20 -17.12 -13.52
N ASN A 460 -6.24 -17.89 -13.22
CA ASN A 460 -6.14 -19.10 -12.41
C ASN A 460 -5.35 -20.20 -13.14
N ASP A 461 -5.58 -20.34 -14.44
CA ASP A 461 -4.82 -21.22 -15.32
C ASP A 461 -3.32 -20.87 -15.33
N LEU A 462 -2.99 -19.59 -15.52
CA LEU A 462 -1.60 -19.10 -15.49
C LEU A 462 -0.95 -19.40 -14.14
N GLU A 463 -1.61 -19.05 -13.04
CA GLU A 463 -1.11 -19.33 -11.68
C GLU A 463 -0.83 -20.83 -11.50
N PHE A 464 -1.79 -21.68 -11.85
CA PHE A 464 -1.65 -23.13 -11.73
C PHE A 464 -0.51 -23.69 -12.59
N ARG A 465 -0.47 -23.35 -13.89
CA ARG A 465 0.52 -23.89 -14.83
C ARG A 465 1.93 -23.44 -14.50
N VAL A 466 2.14 -22.16 -14.20
CA VAL A 466 3.46 -21.62 -13.86
C VAL A 466 3.94 -22.18 -12.52
N ARG A 467 3.09 -22.15 -11.47
CA ARG A 467 3.47 -22.71 -10.14
C ARG A 467 3.80 -24.18 -10.22
N SER A 468 2.98 -24.97 -10.91
CA SER A 468 3.22 -26.42 -11.06
C SER A 468 4.50 -26.72 -11.83
N SER A 469 4.75 -26.00 -12.93
CA SER A 469 5.93 -26.21 -13.77
C SER A 469 7.23 -25.79 -13.10
N LEU A 470 7.19 -24.70 -12.33
CA LEU A 470 8.36 -24.15 -11.63
C LEU A 470 8.49 -24.63 -10.19
N LYS A 471 7.54 -25.43 -9.69
CA LYS A 471 7.46 -25.90 -8.30
C LYS A 471 7.42 -24.76 -7.27
N ILE A 472 6.76 -23.66 -7.62
CA ILE A 472 6.54 -22.53 -6.73
C ILE A 472 5.26 -22.80 -5.93
N PRO A 473 5.28 -22.82 -4.59
CA PRO A 473 4.09 -23.09 -3.79
C PRO A 473 3.05 -21.98 -3.94
N PHE A 474 1.77 -22.30 -3.73
CA PHE A 474 0.77 -21.26 -3.52
C PHE A 474 1.04 -20.55 -2.19
N PRO A 475 0.78 -19.23 -2.09
CA PRO A 475 0.91 -18.53 -0.82
C PRO A 475 -0.04 -19.13 0.24
N SER A 476 0.42 -19.24 1.48
CA SER A 476 -0.39 -19.71 2.62
C SER A 476 -0.89 -18.54 3.48
N SER A 477 -2.11 -18.65 4.02
CA SER A 477 -2.65 -17.73 5.02
C SER A 477 -2.47 -18.27 6.44
N ASN A 478 -2.35 -17.36 7.42
CA ASN A 478 -2.44 -17.69 8.84
C ASN A 478 -3.87 -17.43 9.34
N ALA A 479 -4.35 -18.26 10.26
CA ALA A 479 -5.68 -18.07 10.83
C ALA A 479 -5.76 -16.76 11.64
N ALA A 480 -6.81 -15.97 11.39
CA ALA A 480 -7.11 -14.77 12.17
C ALA A 480 -7.48 -15.12 13.62
N GLN A 481 -7.14 -14.23 14.55
CA GLN A 481 -7.41 -14.41 15.98
C GLN A 481 -8.79 -13.88 16.34
N ARG A 482 -9.46 -14.55 17.27
CA ARG A 482 -10.67 -14.05 17.92
C ARG A 482 -10.27 -13.38 19.23
N TYR A 483 -10.70 -12.14 19.43
CA TYR A 483 -10.57 -11.45 20.71
C TYR A 483 -11.62 -12.01 21.68
N GLU A 484 -11.16 -12.49 22.83
CA GLU A 484 -12.01 -13.02 23.89
C GLU A 484 -12.04 -12.04 25.08
N HIS A 485 -13.25 -11.66 25.48
CA HIS A 485 -13.45 -10.80 26.63
C HIS A 485 -13.50 -11.66 27.91
N SER A 486 -12.54 -11.50 28.81
CA SER A 486 -12.60 -12.12 30.14
C SER A 486 -13.48 -11.27 31.07
N MET A 487 -14.62 -11.81 31.48
CA MET A 487 -15.51 -11.15 32.45
C MET A 487 -14.74 -10.87 33.75
N GLY A 488 -14.41 -9.60 34.00
CA GLY A 488 -13.77 -9.14 35.25
C GLY A 488 -12.27 -8.80 35.16
N GLN A 489 -11.60 -9.01 34.02
CA GLN A 489 -10.25 -8.49 33.78
C GLN A 489 -10.23 -7.61 32.52
N MET A 490 -10.33 -6.29 32.73
CA MET A 490 -10.39 -5.26 31.68
C MET A 490 -9.00 -4.87 31.15
N SER A 491 -8.23 -5.84 30.66
CA SER A 491 -6.94 -5.57 29.99
C SER A 491 -6.99 -6.00 28.54
N PHE A 492 -6.89 -5.06 27.61
CA PHE A 492 -6.70 -5.38 26.19
C PHE A 492 -5.33 -6.07 26.00
N PRO A 493 -5.26 -7.11 25.15
CA PRO A 493 -3.99 -7.68 24.74
C PRO A 493 -3.06 -6.64 24.12
N ALA A 494 -1.75 -6.73 24.40
CA ALA A 494 -0.76 -5.76 23.93
C ALA A 494 -0.61 -5.71 22.40
N ASN A 495 -1.04 -6.77 21.70
CA ASN A 495 -1.11 -6.84 20.24
C ASN A 495 -2.33 -6.11 19.66
N ILE A 496 -3.32 -5.76 20.50
CA ILE A 496 -4.51 -5.01 20.10
C ILE A 496 -4.41 -3.55 20.52
N LEU A 497 -4.07 -3.26 21.78
CA LEU A 497 -4.00 -1.89 22.30
C LEU A 497 -2.67 -1.62 23.00
N ARG A 498 -2.03 -0.51 22.65
CA ARG A 498 -0.97 0.11 23.47
C ARG A 498 -1.23 1.59 23.67
N SER A 499 -0.80 2.11 24.81
CA SER A 499 -0.88 3.53 25.15
C SER A 499 0.51 4.11 25.32
N SER A 500 0.73 5.34 24.90
CA SER A 500 1.86 6.13 25.37
C SER A 500 1.68 6.42 26.87
N SER A 501 2.70 6.15 27.68
CA SER A 501 2.77 6.70 29.03
C SER A 501 2.86 8.23 28.98
N VAL A 502 2.40 8.93 30.01
CA VAL A 502 2.68 10.37 30.14
C VAL A 502 4.19 10.53 30.20
N ALA A 503 4.80 11.19 29.21
CA ALA A 503 6.17 11.66 29.36
C ALA A 503 6.18 12.56 30.59
N ARG A 504 6.78 12.09 31.69
CA ARG A 504 7.13 12.97 32.79
C ARG A 504 8.19 13.89 32.22
N VAL A 505 7.80 15.14 31.96
CA VAL A 505 8.72 16.24 31.66
C VAL A 505 9.71 16.37 32.81
#